data_AF-A0A916K8I6-F1
#
_entry.id   AF-A0A916K8I6-F1
#
_cell.length_a   1.000
_cell.length_b   1.000
_cell.length_c   1.000
_cell.angle_alpha   90.00
_cell.angle_beta   90.00
_cell.angle_gamma   90.00
#
_symmetry.space_group_name_H-M   'P 1'
#
loop_
_entity.id
_entity.type
_entity.pdbx_description
1 polymer ?
#
loop_
_entity_poly.entity_id
_entity_poly.type
_entity_poly.pdbx_seq_one_letter_code
_entity_poly.pdbx_strand_id
1 'polypeptide(L)'
;MDIKTVAIALYLLLIYWLSQSFPALKPLFYPTLGAFSYLFVSRIFAMKDLMRLVIGAGAASAIGSLFYMMHAGPWTFLVTCLCTIVVIRKFHFNAPPILAVSLIPFFSQPAQWWVLPLSVTASLSGLVVMLLLTEVTIYFVKNLWRKPAAAAEKMQTPAQ
;
A
#
# COMPACT_ATOMS: atom_id res chain seq x y z
N MET A 1 14.06 -10.22 12.44
CA MET A 1 12.83 -9.82 11.74
C MET A 1 12.55 -8.38 12.10
N ASP A 2 12.41 -7.51 11.11
CA ASP A 2 12.07 -6.11 11.37
C ASP A 2 10.63 -6.00 11.87
N ILE A 3 10.39 -5.13 12.85
CA ILE A 3 9.06 -4.84 13.39
C ILE A 3 8.09 -4.44 12.26
N LYS A 4 8.60 -3.77 11.22
CA LYS A 4 7.85 -3.41 10.01
C LYS A 4 7.31 -4.62 9.26
N THR A 5 8.12 -5.68 9.11
CA THR A 5 7.71 -6.91 8.45
C THR A 5 6.59 -7.61 9.23
N VAL A 6 6.68 -7.61 10.56
CA VAL A 6 5.62 -8.15 11.43
C VAL A 6 4.33 -7.33 11.30
N ALA A 7 4.43 -6.00 11.35
CA ALA A 7 3.28 -5.11 11.20
C ALA A 7 2.57 -5.31 9.85
N ILE A 8 3.34 -5.45 8.77
CA ILE A 8 2.81 -5.76 7.44
C ILE A 8 2.15 -7.15 7.43
N ALA A 9 2.78 -8.18 7.99
CA ALA A 9 2.19 -9.51 8.03
C ALA A 9 0.86 -9.53 8.78
N LEU A 10 0.77 -8.82 9.91
CA LEU A 10 -0.46 -8.65 10.67
C LEU A 10 -1.52 -7.86 9.88
N TYR A 11 -1.11 -6.83 9.16
CA TYR A 11 -2.01 -6.08 8.29
C TYR A 11 -2.56 -6.96 7.15
N LEU A 12 -1.70 -7.76 6.51
CA LEU A 12 -2.10 -8.71 5.48
C LEU A 12 -3.07 -9.76 6.04
N LEU A 13 -2.84 -10.25 7.25
CA LEU A 13 -3.77 -11.16 7.94
C LEU A 13 -5.14 -10.50 8.19
N LEU A 14 -5.15 -9.24 8.64
CA LEU A 14 -6.39 -8.50 8.89
C LEU A 14 -7.19 -8.28 7.59
N ILE A 15 -6.52 -7.85 6.53
CA ILE A 15 -7.15 -7.65 5.23
C ILE A 15 -7.61 -8.99 4.63
N TYR A 16 -6.83 -10.06 4.79
CA TYR A 16 -7.23 -11.41 4.41
C TYR A 16 -8.53 -11.82 5.08
N TRP A 17 -8.61 -11.62 6.40
CA TRP A 17 -9.80 -11.95 7.17
C TRP A 17 -11.02 -11.13 6.69
N LEU A 18 -10.84 -9.82 6.45
CA LEU A 18 -11.88 -8.96 5.91
C LEU A 18 -12.31 -9.37 4.49
N SER A 19 -11.38 -9.87 3.67
CA SER A 19 -11.66 -10.34 2.31
C SER A 19 -12.55 -11.59 2.26
N GLN A 20 -12.64 -12.35 3.36
CA GLN A 20 -13.57 -13.48 3.45
C GLN A 20 -15.02 -13.02 3.37
N SER A 21 -15.32 -11.83 3.87
CA SER A 21 -16.66 -11.22 3.79
C SER A 21 -16.98 -10.64 2.40
N PHE A 22 -15.96 -10.33 1.59
CA PHE A 22 -16.13 -9.67 0.29
C PHE A 22 -15.30 -10.37 -0.81
N PRO A 23 -15.88 -11.35 -1.53
CA PRO A 23 -15.16 -12.14 -2.53
C PRO A 23 -14.52 -11.33 -3.67
N ALA A 24 -15.15 -10.21 -4.05
CA ALA A 24 -14.64 -9.30 -5.08
C ALA A 24 -13.28 -8.67 -4.74
N LEU A 25 -12.89 -8.69 -3.46
CA LEU A 25 -11.63 -8.12 -3.00
C LEU A 25 -10.47 -9.13 -3.02
N LYS A 26 -10.73 -10.43 -3.18
CA LYS A 26 -9.68 -11.45 -3.21
C LYS A 26 -8.64 -11.15 -4.31
N PRO A 27 -9.00 -10.87 -5.57
CA PRO A 27 -8.02 -10.55 -6.61
C PRO A 27 -7.21 -9.28 -6.32
N LEU A 28 -7.77 -8.37 -5.51
CA LEU A 28 -7.16 -7.10 -5.10
C LEU A 28 -6.08 -7.27 -4.03
N PHE A 29 -6.26 -8.25 -3.14
CA PHE A 29 -5.51 -8.30 -1.89
C PHE A 29 -4.32 -9.25 -1.90
N TYR A 30 -4.31 -10.32 -2.72
CA TYR A 30 -3.20 -11.28 -2.65
C TYR A 30 -1.96 -10.84 -3.42
N PRO A 31 -1.96 -10.77 -4.77
CA PRO A 31 -0.75 -10.44 -5.52
C PRO A 31 -0.36 -8.97 -5.40
N THR A 32 -1.33 -8.05 -5.50
CA THR A 32 -1.07 -6.61 -5.56
C THR A 32 -0.70 -6.01 -4.22
N LEU A 33 -1.48 -6.28 -3.17
CA LEU A 33 -1.20 -5.75 -1.82
C LEU A 33 0.05 -6.38 -1.22
N GLY A 34 0.31 -7.67 -1.48
CA GLY A 34 1.58 -8.32 -1.18
C GLY A 34 2.77 -7.63 -1.87
N ALA A 35 2.65 -7.30 -3.16
CA ALA A 35 3.72 -6.61 -3.88
C ALA A 35 3.95 -5.18 -3.37
N PHE A 36 2.90 -4.42 -3.04
CA PHE A 36 3.03 -3.10 -2.40
C PHE A 36 3.67 -3.19 -1.03
N SER A 37 3.26 -4.17 -0.22
CA SER A 37 3.85 -4.45 1.09
C SER A 37 5.36 -4.69 1.00
N TYR A 38 5.80 -5.54 0.07
CA TYR A 38 7.22 -5.79 -0.16
C TYR A 38 7.96 -4.52 -0.64
N LEU A 39 7.34 -3.76 -1.55
CA LEU A 39 7.88 -2.49 -2.04
C LEU A 39 8.12 -1.50 -0.89
N PHE A 40 7.18 -1.41 0.07
CA PHE A 40 7.30 -0.53 1.23
C PHE A 40 8.33 -0.99 2.27
N VAL A 41 8.60 -2.30 2.39
CA VAL A 41 9.72 -2.78 3.23
C VAL A 41 11.07 -2.47 2.59
N SER A 42 11.17 -2.68 1.29
CA SER A 42 12.46 -2.62 0.57
C SER A 42 12.95 -1.21 0.27
N ARG A 43 12.08 -0.18 0.38
CA ARG A 43 12.46 1.20 0.06
C ARG A 43 11.98 2.19 1.12
N ILE A 44 12.82 3.18 1.38
CA ILE A 44 12.46 4.37 2.15
C ILE A 44 11.75 5.33 1.21
N PHE A 45 10.45 5.54 1.43
CA PHE A 45 9.68 6.50 0.65
C PHE A 45 9.51 7.81 1.40
N ALA A 46 9.65 8.92 0.69
CA ALA A 46 9.15 10.19 1.18
C ALA A 46 7.61 10.14 1.24
N MET A 47 7.00 10.84 2.20
CA MET A 47 5.54 10.88 2.33
C MET A 47 4.83 11.32 1.03
N LYS A 48 5.47 12.22 0.27
CA LYS A 48 4.97 12.67 -1.04
C LYS A 48 4.88 11.52 -2.05
N ASP A 49 5.86 10.63 -2.06
CA ASP A 49 5.89 9.50 -3.00
C ASP A 49 4.90 8.42 -2.60
N LEU A 50 4.71 8.23 -1.29
CA LEU A 50 3.71 7.35 -0.72
C LEU A 50 2.29 7.78 -1.13
N MET A 51 1.97 9.06 -0.99
CA MET A 51 0.67 9.62 -1.41
C MET A 51 0.48 9.54 -2.92
N ARG A 52 1.51 9.81 -3.71
CA ARG A 52 1.48 9.63 -5.17
C ARG A 52 1.19 8.19 -5.56
N LEU A 53 1.73 7.22 -4.82
CA LEU A 53 1.48 5.80 -5.07
C LEU A 53 0.02 5.43 -4.76
N VAL A 54 -0.54 5.88 -3.63
CA VAL A 54 -1.95 5.64 -3.28
C VAL A 54 -2.88 6.23 -4.35
N ILE A 55 -2.64 7.50 -4.73
CA ILE A 55 -3.43 8.20 -5.74
C ILE A 55 -3.27 7.52 -7.11
N GLY A 56 -2.04 7.18 -7.49
CA GLY A 56 -1.73 6.52 -8.76
C GLY A 56 -2.39 5.15 -8.88
N ALA A 57 -2.37 4.35 -7.81
CA ALA A 57 -3.04 3.05 -7.76
C ALA A 57 -4.57 3.18 -7.84
N GLY A 58 -5.17 4.13 -7.11
CA GLY A 58 -6.60 4.39 -7.18
C GLY A 58 -7.05 4.89 -8.56
N ALA A 59 -6.30 5.82 -9.16
CA ALA A 59 -6.57 6.32 -10.50
C ALA A 59 -6.41 5.21 -11.55
N ALA A 60 -5.36 4.39 -11.45
CA ALA A 60 -5.14 3.27 -12.35
C ALA A 60 -6.26 2.23 -12.26
N SER A 61 -6.75 1.93 -11.06
CA SER A 61 -7.89 1.02 -10.90
C SER A 61 -9.19 1.63 -11.43
N ALA A 62 -9.39 2.95 -11.31
CA ALA A 62 -10.56 3.62 -11.88
C ALA A 62 -10.55 3.57 -13.41
N ILE A 63 -9.39 3.85 -14.02
CA ILE A 63 -9.18 3.71 -15.46
C ILE A 63 -9.48 2.28 -15.92
N GLY A 64 -8.92 1.28 -15.23
CA GLY A 64 -9.18 -0.13 -15.52
C GLY A 64 -10.65 -0.50 -15.41
N SER A 65 -11.33 -0.05 -14.35
CA SER A 65 -12.76 -0.33 -14.14
C SER A 65 -13.62 0.28 -15.24
N LEU A 66 -13.31 1.51 -15.67
CA LEU A 66 -14.02 2.21 -16.73
C LEU A 66 -13.87 1.46 -18.06
N PHE A 67 -12.65 1.11 -18.45
CA PHE A 67 -12.41 0.35 -19.66
C PHE A 67 -13.09 -1.02 -19.63
N TYR A 68 -13.01 -1.73 -18.50
CA TYR A 68 -13.68 -3.01 -18.34
C TYR A 68 -15.20 -2.91 -18.52
N MET A 69 -15.85 -1.88 -17.95
CA MET A 69 -17.30 -1.68 -18.09
C MET A 69 -17.73 -1.34 -19.51
N MET A 70 -16.87 -0.67 -20.30
CA MET A 70 -17.18 -0.39 -21.70
C MET A 70 -17.16 -1.67 -22.54
N HIS A 71 -16.14 -2.52 -22.37
CA HIS A 71 -16.03 -3.78 -23.08
C HIS A 71 -15.03 -4.73 -22.40
N ALA A 72 -15.49 -5.86 -21.87
CA ALA A 72 -14.65 -6.87 -21.25
C ALA A 72 -13.96 -7.78 -22.30
N GLY A 73 -13.06 -7.21 -23.10
CA GLY A 73 -12.36 -7.93 -24.18
C GLY A 73 -10.84 -7.79 -24.16
N PRO A 74 -10.11 -8.64 -24.92
CA PRO A 74 -8.65 -8.63 -24.97
C PRO A 74 -8.07 -7.30 -25.53
N TRP A 75 -8.78 -6.66 -26.46
CA TRP A 75 -8.40 -5.34 -26.98
C TRP A 75 -8.48 -4.25 -25.91
N THR A 76 -9.55 -4.26 -25.12
CA THR A 76 -9.72 -3.31 -24.01
C THR A 76 -8.70 -3.53 -22.91
N PHE A 77 -8.32 -4.78 -22.65
CA PHE A 77 -7.21 -5.12 -21.77
C PHE A 77 -5.89 -4.52 -22.27
N LEU A 78 -5.58 -4.68 -23.57
CA LEU A 78 -4.38 -4.09 -24.18
C LEU A 78 -4.39 -2.55 -24.08
N VAL A 79 -5.52 -1.92 -24.40
CA VAL A 79 -5.67 -0.45 -24.28
C VAL A 79 -5.50 0.01 -22.84
N THR A 80 -6.05 -0.73 -21.86
CA THR A 80 -5.87 -0.44 -20.44
C THR A 80 -4.38 -0.50 -20.07
N CYS A 81 -3.68 -1.57 -20.46
CA CYS A 81 -2.24 -1.70 -20.23
C CYS A 81 -1.46 -0.51 -20.80
N LEU A 82 -1.68 -0.18 -22.08
CA LEU A 82 -0.98 0.92 -22.75
C LEU A 82 -1.28 2.27 -22.08
N CYS A 83 -2.55 2.54 -21.81
CA CYS A 83 -2.97 3.78 -21.14
C CYS A 83 -2.33 3.91 -19.76
N THR A 84 -2.41 2.85 -18.94
CA THR A 84 -1.82 2.84 -17.60
C THR A 84 -0.30 2.97 -17.63
N ILE A 85 0.40 2.34 -18.58
CA ILE A 85 1.85 2.51 -18.76
C ILE A 85 2.20 3.96 -19.10
N VAL A 86 1.44 4.59 -20.01
CA VAL A 86 1.64 6.00 -20.38
C VAL A 86 1.42 6.90 -19.17
N VAL A 87 0.37 6.67 -18.39
CA VAL A 87 0.09 7.40 -17.15
C VAL A 87 1.23 7.22 -16.14
N ILE A 88 1.66 5.98 -15.89
CA ILE A 88 2.76 5.67 -14.97
C ILE A 88 4.04 6.41 -15.38
N ARG A 89 4.39 6.39 -16.67
CA ARG A 89 5.58 7.07 -17.20
C ARG A 89 5.46 8.58 -17.10
N LYS A 90 4.32 9.15 -17.49
CA LYS A 90 4.08 10.60 -17.50
C LYS A 90 4.10 11.21 -16.09
N PHE A 91 3.55 10.51 -15.10
CA PHE A 91 3.48 10.97 -13.71
C PHE A 91 4.63 10.44 -12.84
N HIS A 92 5.57 9.70 -13.42
CA HIS A 92 6.71 9.07 -12.72
C HIS A 92 6.28 8.25 -11.50
N PHE A 93 5.20 7.48 -11.64
CA PHE A 93 4.75 6.59 -10.58
C PHE A 93 5.71 5.38 -10.49
N ASN A 94 6.69 5.43 -9.59
CA ASN A 94 7.77 4.44 -9.46
C ASN A 94 7.34 3.10 -8.80
N ALA A 95 6.15 2.58 -9.12
CA ALA A 95 5.62 1.35 -8.52
C ALA A 95 5.04 0.41 -9.59
N PRO A 96 5.77 -0.66 -9.97
CA PRO A 96 5.27 -1.72 -10.86
C PRO A 96 3.89 -2.28 -10.48
N PRO A 97 3.52 -2.42 -9.18
CA PRO A 97 2.21 -2.93 -8.81
C PRO A 97 1.02 -2.07 -9.28
N ILE A 98 1.22 -0.79 -9.63
CA ILE A 98 0.14 0.09 -10.13
C ILE A 98 -0.45 -0.44 -11.45
N LEU A 99 0.39 -0.99 -12.33
CA LEU A 99 -0.11 -1.61 -13.56
C LEU A 99 -1.00 -2.80 -13.23
N ALA A 100 -0.55 -3.69 -12.33
CA ALA A 100 -1.35 -4.85 -11.92
C ALA A 100 -2.71 -4.43 -11.35
N VAL A 101 -2.76 -3.33 -10.59
CA VAL A 101 -4.02 -2.80 -10.04
C VAL A 101 -5.03 -2.39 -11.12
N SER A 102 -4.57 -1.81 -12.23
CA SER A 102 -5.46 -1.45 -13.35
C SER A 102 -6.11 -2.66 -14.04
N LEU A 103 -5.52 -3.84 -13.89
CA LEU A 103 -5.96 -5.05 -14.58
C LEU A 103 -6.92 -5.90 -13.74
N ILE A 104 -7.02 -5.61 -12.44
CA ILE A 104 -7.90 -6.34 -11.52
C ILE A 104 -9.36 -6.42 -12.00
N PRO A 105 -9.99 -5.35 -12.55
CA PRO A 105 -11.37 -5.41 -13.02
C PRO A 105 -11.63 -6.54 -14.02
N PHE A 106 -10.65 -6.88 -14.87
CA PHE A 106 -10.75 -7.96 -15.85
C PHE A 106 -10.77 -9.36 -15.22
N PHE A 107 -10.31 -9.50 -13.98
CA PHE A 107 -10.27 -10.76 -13.24
C PHE A 107 -11.32 -10.85 -12.12
N SER A 108 -11.65 -9.72 -11.48
CA SER A 108 -12.60 -9.69 -10.38
C SER A 108 -14.05 -9.47 -10.81
N GLN A 109 -14.28 -9.06 -12.06
CA GLN A 109 -15.60 -8.80 -12.65
C GLN A 109 -16.51 -7.98 -11.72
N PRO A 110 -16.08 -6.77 -11.30
CA PRO A 110 -16.81 -6.00 -10.30
C PRO A 110 -18.18 -5.59 -10.84
N ALA A 111 -19.22 -5.69 -10.00
CA ALA A 111 -20.56 -5.24 -10.35
C ALA A 111 -20.65 -3.71 -10.53
N GLN A 112 -19.75 -2.96 -9.89
CA GLN A 112 -19.77 -1.50 -9.87
C GLN A 112 -18.35 -0.93 -10.07
N TRP A 113 -18.22 0.09 -10.92
CA TRP A 113 -16.93 0.68 -11.30
C TRP A 113 -16.13 1.28 -10.13
N TRP A 114 -16.82 1.75 -9.09
CA TRP A 114 -16.23 2.50 -7.96
C TRP A 114 -15.76 1.61 -6.81
N VAL A 115 -16.22 0.35 -6.74
CA VAL A 115 -15.88 -0.57 -5.65
C VAL A 115 -14.37 -0.87 -5.62
N LEU A 116 -13.77 -1.13 -6.78
CA LEU A 116 -12.33 -1.39 -6.86
C LEU A 116 -11.48 -0.17 -6.49
N PRO A 117 -11.68 1.02 -7.09
CA PRO A 117 -10.98 2.25 -6.67
C PRO A 117 -11.05 2.52 -5.17
N LEU A 118 -12.25 2.42 -4.59
CA LEU A 118 -12.43 2.66 -3.17
C LEU A 118 -11.67 1.63 -2.32
N SER A 119 -11.73 0.36 -2.70
CA SER A 119 -11.05 -0.73 -1.98
C SER A 119 -9.52 -0.64 -2.09
N VAL A 120 -9.00 -0.29 -3.27
CA VAL A 120 -7.56 -0.09 -3.50
C VAL A 120 -7.05 1.06 -2.66
N THR A 121 -7.73 2.21 -2.73
CA THR A 121 -7.32 3.41 -2.01
C THR A 121 -7.41 3.21 -0.51
N ALA A 122 -8.50 2.64 0.01
CA ALA A 122 -8.68 2.35 1.42
C ALA A 122 -7.63 1.38 1.97
N SER A 123 -7.33 0.31 1.23
CA SER A 123 -6.34 -0.69 1.66
C SER A 123 -4.90 -0.17 1.58
N LEU A 124 -4.55 0.56 0.53
CA LEU A 124 -3.24 1.20 0.45
C LEU A 124 -3.08 2.28 1.53
N SER A 125 -4.10 3.10 1.78
CA SER A 125 -4.05 4.09 2.86
C SER A 125 -3.92 3.42 4.22
N GLY A 126 -4.63 2.30 4.45
CA GLY A 126 -4.52 1.54 5.69
C GLY A 126 -3.12 0.98 5.91
N LEU A 127 -2.52 0.42 4.85
CA LEU A 127 -1.14 -0.08 4.89
C LEU A 127 -0.14 1.04 5.21
N VAL A 128 -0.29 2.19 4.55
CA VAL A 128 0.52 3.39 4.79
C VAL A 128 0.40 3.87 6.24
N VAL A 129 -0.82 3.98 6.76
CA VAL A 129 -1.08 4.39 8.13
C VAL A 129 -0.47 3.41 9.13
N MET A 130 -0.60 2.10 8.89
CA MET A 130 0.03 1.09 9.74
C MET A 130 1.56 1.19 9.78
N LEU A 131 2.19 1.46 8.64
CA LEU A 131 3.63 1.68 8.57
C LEU A 131 4.06 2.94 9.31
N LEU A 132 3.31 4.02 9.16
CA LEU A 132 3.53 5.27 9.88
C LEU A 132 3.42 5.09 11.39
N LEU A 133 2.35 4.41 11.85
CA LEU A 133 2.17 4.10 13.26
C LEU A 133 3.32 3.26 13.80
N THR A 134 3.76 2.27 13.03
CA THR A 134 4.90 1.42 13.41
C THR A 134 6.18 2.25 13.59
N GLU A 135 6.47 3.17 12.68
CA GLU A 135 7.63 4.08 12.79
C GLU A 135 7.54 4.99 14.02
N VAL A 136 6.36 5.57 14.27
CA VAL A 136 6.12 6.41 15.45
C VAL A 136 6.29 5.61 16.74
N THR A 137 5.77 4.39 16.80
CA THR A 137 5.92 3.49 17.95
C THR A 137 7.40 3.14 18.19
N ILE A 138 8.15 2.79 17.13
CA ILE A 138 9.58 2.48 17.24
C ILE A 138 10.35 3.71 17.76
N TYR A 139 10.07 4.90 17.21
CA TYR A 139 10.68 6.14 17.65
C TYR A 139 10.37 6.44 19.13
N PHE A 140 9.11 6.29 19.52
CA PHE A 140 8.65 6.52 20.89
C PHE A 140 9.30 5.56 21.89
N VAL A 141 9.32 4.26 21.58
CA VAL A 141 9.99 3.23 22.40
C VAL A 141 11.47 3.55 22.54
N LYS A 142 12.17 3.88 21.45
CA LYS A 142 13.59 4.25 21.49
C LYS A 142 13.84 5.49 22.34
N ASN A 143 12.95 6.48 22.28
CA ASN A 143 13.04 7.70 23.10
C ASN A 143 12.80 7.40 24.59
N LEU A 144 11.85 6.51 24.92
CA LEU A 144 11.62 6.06 26.29
C LEU A 144 12.83 5.32 26.87
N TRP A 145 13.48 4.46 26.08
CA TRP A 145 14.66 3.70 26.51
C TRP A 145 15.93 4.56 26.62
N ARG A 146 16.00 5.71 25.93
CA ARG A 146 17.10 6.67 26.08
C ARG A 146 17.05 7.46 27.39
N LYS A 147 15.87 7.77 27.90
CA LYS A 147 15.69 8.53 29.16
C LYS A 147 16.33 7.88 30.40
N PRO A 148 16.21 6.56 30.65
CA PRO A 148 16.84 5.95 31.83
C PRO A 148 18.37 5.90 31.75
N ALA A 149 18.96 5.77 30.56
CA ALA A 149 20.42 5.75 30.41
C ALA A 149 21.07 7.11 30.73
N ALA A 150 20.47 8.22 30.27
CA ALA A 150 20.95 9.57 30.59
C ALA A 150 20.76 9.95 32.07
N ALA A 151 19.76 9.37 32.74
CA ALA A 151 19.56 9.56 34.18
C ALA A 151 20.57 8.76 35.02
N ALA A 152 20.98 7.57 34.56
CA ALA A 152 22.00 6.75 35.23
C ALA A 152 23.41 7.38 35.13
N GLU A 153 23.75 8.00 34.00
CA GLU A 153 25.06 8.65 33.80
C GLU A 153 25.23 9.90 34.69
N LYS A 154 24.16 10.69 34.90
CA LYS A 154 24.17 11.83 35.82
C LYS A 154 24.28 11.46 37.31
N MET A 155 23.96 10.22 37.69
CA MET A 155 24.15 9.76 39.07
C MET A 155 25.57 9.23 39.34
N GLN A 156 26.39 9.01 38.30
CA GLN A 156 27.76 8.51 38.44
C GLN A 156 28.85 9.60 38.39
N THR A 157 28.50 10.86 38.11
CA THR A 157 29.38 12.02 38.34
C THR A 157 29.05 12.68 39.68
N PRO A 158 29.73 12.32 40.78
CA PRO A 158 29.76 13.15 41.98
C PRO A 158 30.50 14.47 41.67
N ALA A 159 30.04 15.53 42.32
CA ALA A 159 30.43 16.92 42.15
C ALA A 159 31.95 17.16 42.07
N GLN A 160 32.33 18.11 41.22
CA GLN A 160 33.49 18.97 41.43
C GLN A 160 32.99 20.41 41.55
#